data_AF-A0A4P1JVC0-F1
#
_entry.id   AF-A0A4P1JVC0-F1
#
_cell.length_a   1.000
_cell.length_b   1.000
_cell.length_c   1.000
_cell.angle_alpha   90.00
_cell.angle_beta   90.00
_cell.angle_gamma   90.00
#
_symmetry.space_group_name_H-M   'P 1'
#
loop_
_entity.id
_entity.type
_entity.pdbx_description
1 polymer ?
#
loop_
_entity_poly.entity_id
_entity_poly.type
_entity_poly.pdbx_seq_one_letter_code
_entity_poly.pdbx_strand_id
1 'polypeptide(L)'
;MAQAGGSEIDGSRAYFLAIAIELALKAYLLQRGISDDWNRIHLRHDLNKALRCARMAGLRHLPDSLPQLISALSPLYASGALSFGQGRPVLLMTPEAADEVVSGLLSAVAAAMDDNGQADT
;
A
#
# COMPACT_ATOMS: atom_id res chain seq x y z
N MET A 1 -9.23 9.31 -29.32
CA MET A 1 -9.27 9.99 -28.01
C MET A 1 -9.58 8.93 -26.97
N ALA A 2 -8.58 8.43 -26.26
CA ALA A 2 -8.78 7.41 -25.24
C ALA A 2 -9.43 8.07 -24.01
N GLN A 3 -10.61 7.59 -23.64
CA GLN A 3 -11.26 7.97 -22.39
C GLN A 3 -10.35 7.56 -21.24
N ALA A 4 -9.79 8.53 -20.51
CA ALA A 4 -9.27 8.30 -19.16
C ALA A 4 -10.48 8.10 -18.24
N GLY A 5 -11.16 6.96 -18.40
CA GLY A 5 -12.32 6.59 -17.62
C GLY A 5 -11.84 6.08 -16.27
N GLY A 6 -11.94 6.91 -15.24
CA GLY A 6 -11.72 6.46 -13.88
C GLY A 6 -12.70 5.32 -13.56
N SER A 7 -12.19 4.18 -13.12
CA SER A 7 -13.01 3.01 -12.81
C SER A 7 -13.33 3.02 -11.32
N GLU A 8 -14.62 3.02 -10.97
CA GLU A 8 -15.06 2.77 -9.61
C GLU A 8 -14.73 1.31 -9.27
N ILE A 9 -13.95 1.10 -8.21
CA ILE A 9 -13.72 -0.24 -7.68
C ILE A 9 -14.74 -0.54 -6.58
N ASP A 10 -15.15 -1.81 -6.48
CA ASP A 10 -16.00 -2.26 -5.37
C ASP A 10 -15.33 -1.96 -4.02
N GLY A 11 -16.12 -1.52 -3.04
CA GLY A 11 -15.63 -1.13 -1.72
C GLY A 11 -14.88 -2.26 -1.01
N SER A 12 -15.33 -3.51 -1.20
CA SER A 12 -14.66 -4.69 -0.63
C SER A 12 -13.28 -4.90 -1.25
N ARG A 13 -13.16 -4.74 -2.57
CA ARG A 13 -11.87 -4.84 -3.27
C ARG A 13 -10.92 -3.72 -2.85
N ALA A 14 -11.41 -2.48 -2.78
CA ALA A 14 -10.66 -1.33 -2.29
C ALA A 14 -10.11 -1.57 -0.89
N TYR A 15 -10.94 -2.15 -0.01
CA TYR A 15 -10.58 -2.50 1.35
C TYR A 15 -9.45 -3.54 1.41
N PHE A 16 -9.55 -4.63 0.65
CA PHE A 16 -8.51 -5.66 0.62
C PHE A 16 -7.20 -5.17 -0.01
N LEU A 17 -7.26 -4.32 -1.05
CA LEU A 17 -6.07 -3.68 -1.61
C LEU A 17 -5.39 -2.77 -0.56
N ALA A 18 -6.17 -1.98 0.19
CA ALA A 18 -5.65 -1.13 1.25
C ALA A 18 -4.98 -1.95 2.38
N ILE A 19 -5.60 -3.06 2.81
CA ILE A 19 -5.01 -3.98 3.79
C ILE A 19 -3.70 -4.57 3.26
N ALA A 20 -3.67 -5.05 2.02
CA ALA A 20 -2.46 -5.65 1.44
C ALA A 20 -1.30 -4.64 1.42
N ILE A 21 -1.57 -3.40 1.00
CA ILE A 21 -0.59 -2.31 1.03
C ILE A 21 -0.12 -2.04 2.47
N GLU A 22 -1.04 -1.90 3.43
CA GLU A 22 -0.70 -1.64 4.83
C GLU A 22 0.22 -2.72 5.41
N LEU A 23 -0.18 -3.99 5.26
CA LEU A 23 0.54 -5.12 5.84
C LEU A 23 1.92 -5.29 5.21
N ALA A 24 2.04 -5.13 3.89
CA ALA A 24 3.32 -5.21 3.20
C ALA A 24 4.31 -4.14 3.70
N LEU A 25 3.84 -2.89 3.81
CA LEU A 25 4.68 -1.79 4.28
C LEU A 25 5.07 -1.95 5.75
N LYS A 26 4.15 -2.41 6.61
CA LYS A 26 4.44 -2.67 8.02
C LYS A 26 5.38 -3.85 8.22
N ALA A 27 5.26 -4.91 7.42
CA ALA A 27 6.18 -6.04 7.45
C ALA A 27 7.61 -5.61 7.12
N TYR A 28 7.79 -4.77 6.09
CA TYR A 28 9.09 -4.20 5.77
C TYR A 28 9.66 -3.36 6.93
N LEU A 29 8.84 -2.48 7.52
CA LEU A 29 9.26 -1.67 8.66
C LEU A 29 9.62 -2.51 9.89
N LEU A 30 8.87 -3.59 10.13
CA LEU A 30 9.14 -4.54 11.20
C LEU A 30 10.51 -5.21 11.04
N GLN A 31 10.84 -5.65 9.82
CA GLN A 31 12.16 -6.21 9.54
C GLN A 31 13.29 -5.18 9.72
N ARG A 32 13.00 -3.89 9.52
CA ARG A 32 13.93 -2.78 9.80
C ARG A 32 14.00 -2.38 11.28
N GLY A 33 13.37 -3.16 12.18
CA GLY A 33 13.41 -2.96 13.62
C GLY A 33 12.35 -2.01 14.17
N ILE A 34 11.39 -1.57 13.36
CA ILE A 34 10.27 -0.74 13.84
C ILE A 34 9.18 -1.65 14.38
N SER A 35 8.91 -1.59 15.69
CA SER A 35 7.95 -2.51 16.33
C SER A 35 6.54 -2.39 15.77
N ASP A 36 5.80 -3.49 15.84
CA ASP A 36 4.39 -3.51 15.43
C ASP A 36 3.54 -2.53 16.24
N ASP A 37 3.79 -2.40 17.56
CA ASP A 37 3.13 -1.40 18.40
C ASP A 37 3.39 0.03 17.92
N TRP A 38 4.62 0.34 17.50
CA TRP A 38 4.94 1.65 16.94
C TRP A 38 4.18 1.87 15.64
N ASN A 39 4.17 0.87 14.74
CA ASN A 39 3.42 0.92 13.50
C ASN A 39 1.91 1.12 13.75
N ARG A 40 1.33 0.42 14.75
CA ARG A 40 -0.08 0.55 15.13
C ARG A 40 -0.41 1.93 15.68
N ILE A 41 0.42 2.48 16.55
CA ILE A 41 0.17 3.77 17.20
C ILE A 41 0.39 4.93 16.21
N HIS A 42 1.47 4.88 15.43
CA HIS A 42 1.90 6.01 14.63
C HIS A 42 1.42 5.97 13.18
N LEU A 43 1.35 4.80 12.54
CA LEU A 43 0.92 4.69 11.14
C LEU A 43 -0.59 4.42 11.03
N ARG A 44 -1.14 3.60 11.93
CA ARG A 44 -2.56 3.17 11.88
C ARG A 44 -2.92 2.71 10.46
N HIS A 45 -4.01 3.20 9.90
CA HIS A 45 -4.50 2.95 8.54
C HIS A 45 -4.10 4.07 7.55
N ASP A 46 -3.09 4.89 7.88
CA ASP A 46 -2.58 5.92 6.96
C ASP A 46 -1.52 5.31 6.02
N LEU A 47 -1.95 4.98 4.81
CA LEU A 47 -1.12 4.38 3.78
C LEU A 47 -0.04 5.34 3.26
N ASN A 48 -0.34 6.64 3.19
CA ASN A 48 0.65 7.64 2.77
C ASN A 48 1.80 7.72 3.77
N LYS A 49 1.46 7.74 5.07
CA LYS A 49 2.45 7.75 6.13
C LYS A 49 3.26 6.46 6.16
N ALA A 50 2.62 5.30 6.00
CA ALA A 50 3.31 4.02 5.91
C ALA A 50 4.31 3.99 4.74
N LEU A 51 3.91 4.43 3.55
CA LEU A 51 4.80 4.46 2.38
C LEU A 51 5.97 5.42 2.59
N ARG A 52 5.73 6.59 3.18
CA ARG A 52 6.78 7.56 3.49
C ARG A 52 7.80 6.96 4.46
N CYS A 53 7.35 6.32 5.53
CA CYS A 53 8.22 5.65 6.50
C CYS A 53 9.02 4.53 5.84
N ALA A 54 8.40 3.69 5.02
CA ALA A 54 9.09 2.60 4.32
C ALA A 54 10.19 3.12 3.38
N ARG A 55 9.92 4.21 2.63
CA ARG A 55 10.93 4.88 1.80
C ARG A 55 12.09 5.44 2.63
N MET A 56 11.78 6.08 3.76
CA MET A 56 12.82 6.57 4.68
C MET A 56 13.66 5.43 5.28
N ALA A 57 13.07 4.25 5.48
CA ALA A 57 13.76 3.05 5.92
C ALA A 57 14.50 2.30 4.79
N GLY A 58 14.51 2.84 3.57
CA GLY A 58 15.29 2.33 2.45
C GLY A 58 14.53 1.49 1.42
N LEU A 59 13.20 1.41 1.49
CA LEU A 59 12.41 0.70 0.47
C LEU A 59 12.50 1.43 -0.88
N ARG A 60 12.89 0.70 -1.93
CA ARG A 60 13.14 1.20 -3.29
C ARG A 60 12.45 0.29 -4.31
N HIS A 61 12.57 0.65 -5.60
CA HIS A 61 12.06 -0.16 -6.73
C HIS A 61 10.55 -0.45 -6.65
N LEU A 62 9.78 0.54 -6.17
CA LEU A 62 8.33 0.45 -6.06
C LEU A 62 7.66 0.79 -7.39
N PRO A 63 6.46 0.23 -7.68
CA PRO A 63 5.70 0.59 -8.87
C PRO A 63 5.40 2.09 -8.94
N ASP A 64 5.59 2.70 -10.11
CA ASP A 64 5.41 4.15 -10.32
C ASP A 64 3.98 4.62 -10.03
N SER A 65 2.98 3.77 -10.28
CA SER A 65 1.56 4.06 -10.04
C SER A 65 1.12 3.85 -8.58
N LEU A 66 1.98 3.34 -7.70
CA LEU A 66 1.65 3.08 -6.30
C LEU A 66 1.21 4.34 -5.53
N PRO A 67 1.89 5.50 -5.64
CA PRO A 67 1.45 6.72 -4.95
C PRO A 67 0.06 7.18 -5.38
N GLN A 68 -0.28 7.00 -6.66
CA GLN A 68 -1.61 7.35 -7.19
C GLN A 68 -2.69 6.46 -6.59
N LEU A 69 -2.46 5.15 -6.51
CA LEU A 69 -3.38 4.21 -5.87
C LEU A 69 -3.55 4.52 -4.37
N ILE A 70 -2.44 4.73 -3.64
CA ILE A 70 -2.46 5.09 -2.22
C ILE A 70 -3.21 6.40 -1.97
N SER A 71 -3.04 7.40 -2.84
CA SER A 71 -3.74 8.68 -2.71
C SER A 71 -5.27 8.54 -2.79
N ALA A 72 -5.77 7.58 -3.58
CA ALA A 72 -7.20 7.31 -3.70
C ALA A 72 -7.74 6.49 -2.52
N LEU A 73 -6.96 5.53 -2.01
CA LEU A 73 -7.41 4.61 -0.96
C LEU A 73 -7.26 5.20 0.45
N SER A 74 -6.15 5.91 0.72
CA SER A 74 -5.73 6.28 2.08
C SER A 74 -6.79 7.08 2.87
N PRO A 75 -7.49 8.09 2.31
CA PRO A 75 -8.48 8.85 3.08
C PRO A 75 -9.69 8.00 3.48
N LEU A 76 -10.14 7.13 2.58
CA LEU A 76 -11.28 6.23 2.82
C LEU A 76 -10.90 5.10 3.79
N TYR A 77 -9.65 4.63 3.72
CA TYR A 77 -9.17 3.60 4.62
C TYR A 77 -8.94 4.14 6.05
N ALA A 78 -8.31 5.31 6.18
CA ALA A 78 -8.06 5.95 7.47
C ALA A 78 -9.35 6.34 8.21
N SER A 79 -10.42 6.66 7.49
CA SER A 79 -11.74 6.97 8.06
C SER A 79 -12.59 5.74 8.35
N GLY A 80 -12.17 4.54 7.94
CA GLY A 80 -12.96 3.31 8.02
C GLY A 80 -14.09 3.20 6.99
N ALA A 81 -14.23 4.18 6.08
CA ALA A 81 -15.29 4.21 5.07
C ALA A 81 -15.27 2.99 4.12
N LEU A 82 -14.09 2.41 3.87
CA LEU A 82 -13.95 1.19 3.08
C LEU A 82 -14.53 -0.05 3.79
N SER A 83 -14.37 -0.17 5.11
CA SER A 83 -14.84 -1.31 5.91
C SER A 83 -16.37 -1.42 5.98
N PHE A 84 -17.07 -0.30 5.78
CA PHE A 84 -18.53 -0.26 5.79
C PHE A 84 -19.15 -0.37 4.39
N GLY A 85 -18.36 -0.61 3.34
CA GLY A 85 -18.83 -0.66 1.95
C GLY A 85 -19.39 0.69 1.44
N GLN A 86 -19.18 1.77 2.19
CA GLN A 86 -19.70 3.11 1.90
C GLN A 86 -18.73 3.90 1.01
N GLY A 87 -17.43 3.61 1.10
CA GLY A 87 -16.40 4.24 0.27
C GLY A 87 -16.30 3.61 -1.11
N ARG A 88 -16.54 4.39 -2.16
CA ARG A 88 -16.19 4.05 -3.55
C ARG A 88 -15.04 4.95 -4.01
N PRO A 89 -13.79 4.48 -3.93
CA PRO A 89 -12.68 5.27 -4.43
C PRO A 89 -12.78 5.34 -5.96
N VAL A 90 -12.63 6.56 -6.47
CA VAL A 90 -12.45 6.79 -7.90
C VAL A 90 -10.98 6.55 -8.21
N LEU A 91 -10.67 5.45 -8.90
CA LEU A 91 -9.33 5.19 -9.38
C LEU A 91 -9.13 5.79 -10.76
N LEU A 92 -7.93 6.31 -11.01
CA LEU A 92 -7.47 6.74 -12.33
C LEU A 92 -6.84 5.59 -13.13
N MET A 93 -7.05 4.35 -12.69
CA MET A 93 -6.56 3.12 -13.29
C MET A 93 -7.66 2.06 -13.23
N THR A 94 -7.53 0.99 -14.01
CA THR A 94 -8.50 -0.12 -13.97
C THR A 94 -8.31 -0.95 -12.70
N PRO A 95 -9.32 -1.74 -12.30
CA PRO A 95 -9.20 -2.64 -11.15
C PRO A 95 -8.02 -3.62 -11.30
N GLU A 96 -7.81 -4.14 -12.51
CA GLU A 96 -6.71 -5.07 -12.82
C GLU A 96 -5.35 -4.37 -12.69
N ALA A 97 -5.23 -3.12 -13.17
CA ALA A 97 -4.03 -2.34 -12.99
C ALA A 97 -3.74 -2.05 -11.49
N ALA A 98 -4.78 -1.89 -10.67
CA ALA A 98 -4.60 -1.73 -9.23
C ALA A 98 -4.08 -3.02 -8.57
N ASP A 99 -4.59 -4.20 -8.98
CA ASP A 99 -4.08 -5.49 -8.52
C ASP A 99 -2.61 -5.69 -8.91
N GLU A 100 -2.24 -5.36 -10.16
CA GLU A 100 -0.86 -5.45 -10.64
C GLU A 100 0.08 -4.52 -9.86
N VAL A 101 -0.37 -3.31 -9.51
CA VAL A 101 0.40 -2.38 -8.66
C VAL A 101 0.61 -2.95 -7.27
N VAL A 102 -0.41 -3.57 -6.66
CA VAL A 102 -0.27 -4.21 -5.35
C VAL A 102 0.61 -5.45 -5.43
N SER A 103 0.46 -6.28 -6.47
CA SER A 103 1.33 -7.43 -6.73
C SER A 103 2.80 -7.00 -6.85
N GLY A 104 3.07 -5.95 -7.64
CA GLY A 104 4.42 -5.38 -7.78
C GLY A 104 4.98 -4.82 -6.47
N LEU A 105 4.15 -4.18 -5.63
CA LEU A 105 4.56 -3.77 -4.28
C LEU A 105 4.94 -4.98 -3.43
N LEU A 106 4.13 -6.04 -3.42
CA LEU A 106 4.40 -7.25 -2.64
C LEU A 106 5.70 -7.92 -3.07
N SER A 107 5.96 -8.04 -4.37
CA SER A 107 7.22 -8.55 -4.90
C SER A 107 8.41 -7.68 -4.52
N ALA A 108 8.27 -6.35 -4.61
CA ALA A 108 9.35 -5.42 -4.24
C ALA A 108 9.68 -5.47 -2.74
N VAL A 109 8.66 -5.59 -1.88
CA VAL A 109 8.85 -5.77 -0.44
C VAL A 109 9.55 -7.10 -0.16
N ALA A 110 9.08 -8.21 -0.73
CA ALA A 110 9.69 -9.52 -0.55
C ALA A 110 11.18 -9.51 -0.93
N ALA A 111 11.52 -9.00 -2.13
CA ALA A 111 12.90 -8.88 -2.58
C ALA A 111 13.76 -8.01 -1.66
N ALA A 112 13.25 -6.86 -1.23
CA ALA A 112 13.97 -5.97 -0.31
C ALA A 112 14.18 -6.59 1.08
N MET A 113 13.31 -7.53 1.49
CA MET A 113 13.45 -8.27 2.73
C MET A 113 14.49 -9.39 2.61
N ASP A 114 14.58 -10.06 1.45
CA ASP A 114 15.55 -11.11 1.20
C ASP A 114 17.00 -10.57 1.10
N ASP A 115 17.18 -9.39 0.50
CA ASP A 115 18.50 -8.72 0.39
C ASP A 115 19.12 -8.39 1.76
N ASN A 116 18.29 -8.18 2.78
CA ASN A 116 18.77 -7.85 4.13
C ASN A 116 19.22 -9.11 4.93
N GLY A 117 18.94 -10.31 4.42
CA GLY A 117 19.36 -11.59 5.01
C GLY A 117 20.77 -12.03 4.63
N GLN A 118 21.43 -11.36 3.68
CA GLN A 118 22.75 -11.75 3.15
C GLN A 118 23.91 -10.93 3.73
N ALA A 119 23.66 -10.01 4.65
CA ALA A 119 24.68 -9.10 5.20
C ALA A 119 25.45 -9.64 6.42
N ASP A 120 25.15 -10.85 6.90
CA ASP A 120 25.85 -11.48 8.03
C ASP A 120 26.27 -12.94 7.66
N THR A 121 27.39 -13.10 6.95
CA THR A 121 28.24 -14.31 6.94
C THR A 121 29.66 -13.89 6.57
#